data_AF-A0AAQ0LW94-F1
#
_entry.id   AF-A0AAQ0LW94-F1
#
_cell.length_a   1.000
_cell.length_b   1.000
_cell.length_c   1.000
_cell.angle_alpha   90.00
_cell.angle_beta   90.00
_cell.angle_gamma   90.00
#
_symmetry.space_group_name_H-M   'P 1'
#
loop_
_entity.id
_entity.type
_entity.pdbx_description
1 polymer ?
#
loop_
_entity_poly.entity_id
_entity_poly.type
_entity_poly.pdbx_seq_one_letter_code
_entity_poly.pdbx_strand_id
1 'polypeptide(L)' 'MKLKDLYFNDLEIISAITIQYADDIEFKLLIEKGEVLQEDFTKTTYQLFCEYIKLKTDSSLLDLVNKKYLKIIE' A
#
# COMPACT_ATOMS: atom_id res chain seq x y z
N MET A 1 -13.80 -6.96 8.12
CA MET A 1 -12.98 -8.10 7.64
C MET A 1 -12.03 -8.46 8.78
N LYS A 2 -12.02 -9.71 9.28
CA LYS A 2 -11.10 -10.10 10.38
C LYS A 2 -9.67 -10.05 9.82
N LEU A 3 -8.77 -9.32 10.49
CA LEU A 3 -7.33 -9.43 10.26
C LEU A 3 -6.97 -10.92 10.42
N LYS A 4 -6.73 -11.61 9.30
CA LYS A 4 -5.96 -12.84 9.34
C LYS A 4 -4.57 -12.48 9.86
N ASP A 5 -3.95 -13.41 10.58
CA ASP A 5 -2.64 -13.20 11.19
C ASP A 5 -1.67 -12.59 10.18
N LEU A 6 -1.20 -11.37 10.46
CA LEU A 6 -0.15 -10.72 9.68
C LEU A 6 1.16 -11.42 10.01
N TYR A 7 1.86 -11.88 8.99
CA TYR A 7 3.20 -12.42 9.14
C TYR A 7 4.24 -11.29 9.15
N PHE A 8 5.45 -11.57 9.64
CA PHE A 8 6.52 -10.57 9.68
C PHE A 8 6.82 -9.96 8.30
N ASN A 9 6.85 -10.80 7.26
CA ASN A 9 7.02 -10.37 5.87
C ASN A 9 5.89 -9.43 5.40
N ASP A 10 4.67 -9.57 5.93
CA ASP A 10 3.56 -8.66 5.60
C ASP A 10 3.81 -7.26 6.15
N LEU A 11 4.37 -7.15 7.36
CA LEU A 11 4.74 -5.87 7.96
C LEU A 11 5.86 -5.18 7.19
N GLU A 12 6.82 -5.93 6.67
CA GLU A 12 7.88 -5.40 5.80
C GLU A 12 7.30 -4.82 4.51
N ILE A 13 6.38 -5.52 3.86
CA ILE A 13 5.70 -5.05 2.64
C ILE A 13 4.86 -3.80 2.94
N ILE A 14 4.07 -3.80 4.03
CA ILE A 14 3.29 -2.63 4.45
C ILE A 14 4.19 -1.42 4.70
N SER A 15 5.32 -1.63 5.36
CA SER A 15 6.31 -0.56 5.63
C SER A 15 6.90 -0.02 4.33
N ALA A 16 7.27 -0.91 3.41
CA ALA A 16 7.79 -0.51 2.10
C ALA A 16 6.75 0.27 1.28
N ILE A 17 5.47 -0.15 1.28
CA ILE A 17 4.39 0.59 0.62
C ILE A 17 4.23 1.97 1.24
N THR A 18 4.20 2.03 2.57
CA THR A 18 4.03 3.29 3.31
C THR A 18 5.10 4.30 2.92
N ILE A 19 6.37 3.88 2.86
CA ILE A 19 7.48 4.77 2.52
C ILE A 19 7.46 5.15 1.03
N GLN A 20 7.29 4.18 0.14
CA GLN A 20 7.42 4.42 -1.30
C GLN A 20 6.24 5.20 -1.89
N TYR A 21 5.04 5.03 -1.33
CA TYR A 21 3.80 5.63 -1.85
C TYR A 21 3.27 6.77 -0.99
N ALA A 22 3.99 7.23 0.05
CA ALA A 22 3.51 8.29 0.95
C ALA A 22 3.00 9.51 0.17
N ASP A 23 3.86 10.13 -0.63
CA ASP A 23 3.53 11.33 -1.41
C ASP A 23 2.36 11.09 -2.37
N ASP A 24 2.32 9.91 -3.02
CA ASP A 24 1.28 9.58 -4.00
C ASP A 24 -0.09 9.38 -3.31
N ILE A 25 -0.10 8.74 -2.14
CA ILE A 25 -1.31 8.54 -1.32
C ILE A 25 -1.79 9.88 -0.76
N GLU A 26 -0.89 10.69 -0.20
CA GLU A 26 -1.22 12.02 0.32
C GLU A 26 -1.79 12.92 -0.77
N PHE A 27 -1.14 12.95 -1.94
CA PHE A 27 -1.61 13.74 -3.08
C PHE A 27 -3.01 13.29 -3.54
N LYS A 28 -3.25 11.98 -3.65
CA LYS A 28 -4.57 11.45 -3.99
C LYS A 28 -5.63 11.89 -2.97
N LEU A 29 -5.36 11.72 -1.68
CA LEU A 29 -6.30 12.08 -0.62
C LEU A 29 -6.56 13.59 -0.58
N LEU A 30 -5.54 14.43 -0.80
CA LEU A 30 -5.70 15.88 -0.91
C LEU A 30 -6.61 16.26 -2.09
N ILE A 31 -6.47 15.61 -3.25
CA ILE A 31 -7.34 15.88 -4.40
C ILE A 31 -8.78 15.44 -4.13
N GLU A 32 -8.97 14.23 -3.59
CA GLU A 32 -10.30 13.64 -3.43
C GLU A 32 -11.09 14.20 -2.24
N LYS A 33 -10.39 14.53 -1.16
CA LYS A 33 -11.01 14.86 0.14
C LYS A 33 -10.66 16.25 0.65
N GLY A 34 -9.65 16.90 0.07
CA GLY A 34 -9.18 18.22 0.54
C GLY A 34 -8.35 18.17 1.82
N GLU A 35 -8.18 17.00 2.44
CA GLU A 35 -7.38 16.78 3.63
C GLU A 35 -6.81 15.35 3.67
N VAL A 36 -5.74 15.16 4.45
CA VAL A 36 -5.13 13.84 4.69
C VAL A 36 -5.41 13.41 6.12
N LEU A 37 -6.36 12.48 6.29
CA LEU A 37 -6.61 11.83 7.57
C LEU A 37 -5.78 10.54 7.69
N GLN A 38 -5.23 10.28 8.88
CA GLN A 38 -4.43 9.10 9.13
C GLN A 38 -5.20 7.79 8.87
N GLU A 39 -6.50 7.76 9.17
CA GLU A 39 -7.37 6.62 8.89
C GLU A 39 -7.44 6.31 7.38
N ASP A 40 -7.61 7.34 6.56
CA ASP A 40 -7.72 7.21 5.10
C ASP A 40 -6.40 6.82 4.45
N PHE A 41 -5.30 7.40 4.94
CA PHE A 41 -3.95 7.01 4.55
C PHE A 41 -3.70 5.52 4.85
N THR A 42 -3.96 5.11 6.09
CA THR A 42 -3.77 3.72 6.54
C THR A 42 -4.62 2.75 5.73
N LYS A 43 -5.87 3.13 5.44
CA LYS A 43 -6.78 2.32 4.62
C LYS A 43 -6.27 2.15 3.19
N THR A 44 -5.77 3.22 2.58
CA THR A 44 -5.21 3.20 1.22
C THR A 44 -3.95 2.34 1.15
N THR A 45 -3.04 2.50 2.11
CA THR A 45 -1.85 1.65 2.27
C THR A 45 -2.23 0.17 2.41
N TYR A 46 -3.22 -0.15 3.23
CA TYR A 46 -3.68 -1.52 3.42
C TYR A 46 -4.34 -2.11 2.16
N GLN A 47 -5.05 -1.28 1.38
CA GLN A 47 -5.60 -1.70 0.09
C GLN A 47 -4.49 -2.04 -0.91
N LEU A 48 -3.47 -1.19 -1.02
CA LEU A 48 -2.29 -1.47 -1.85
C LEU A 48 -1.62 -2.77 -1.44
N PHE A 49 -1.44 -2.99 -0.14
CA PHE A 49 -0.91 -4.26 0.40
C PHE A 49 -1.76 -5.46 -0.02
N CYS A 50 -3.08 -5.38 0.10
CA CYS A 50 -3.98 -6.45 -0.33
C CYS A 50 -3.83 -6.77 -1.82
N GLU A 51 -3.70 -5.75 -2.67
CA GLU A 51 -3.45 -5.93 -4.11
C GLU A 51 -2.06 -6.53 -4.38
N TYR A 52 -1.03 -6.10 -3.65
CA TYR A 52 0.30 -6.71 -3.70
C TYR A 52 0.24 -8.21 -3.40
N ILE A 53 -0.40 -8.64 -2.30
CA ILE A 53 -0.47 -10.06 -1.95
C ILE A 53 -1.29 -10.88 -2.96
N LYS A 54 -2.27 -10.28 -3.64
CA LYS A 54 -3.05 -10.95 -4.69
C LYS A 54 -2.23 -11.18 -5.97
N LEU A 55 -1.20 -10.37 -6.23
CA LEU A 55 -0.29 -10.56 -7.35
C LEU A 55 0.58 -11.80 -7.08
N LYS A 56 0.16 -12.96 -7.57
CA LYS A 56 1.01 -14.16 -7.62
C LYS A 56 2.12 -13.94 -8.64
N THR A 57 3.33 -13.64 -8.18
CA THR A 57 4.50 -13.48 -9.05
C THR A 57 5.71 -14.22 -8.50
N ASP A 58 6.58 -14.72 -9.39
CA ASP A 58 7.88 -15.31 -9.05
C ASP A 58 8.92 -14.29 -8.54
N SER A 59 8.60 -12.98 -8.64
CA SER A 59 9.41 -11.89 -8.08
C SER A 59 9.08 -11.68 -6.61
N SER A 60 10.09 -11.30 -5.80
CA SER A 60 9.81 -10.99 -4.40
C SER A 60 8.85 -9.80 -4.30
N LEU A 61 7.86 -9.88 -3.41
CA LEU A 61 6.88 -8.80 -3.19
C LEU A 61 7.57 -7.46 -2.88
N LEU A 62 8.71 -7.51 -2.18
CA LEU A 62 9.55 -6.35 -1.88
C LEU A 62 10.13 -5.71 -3.16
N ASP A 63 10.55 -6.52 -4.14
CA ASP A 63 11.05 -6.01 -5.42
C ASP A 63 9.97 -5.28 -6.24
N LEU A 64 8.71 -5.73 -6.14
CA LEU A 64 7.59 -5.08 -6.83
C LEU A 64 7.23 -3.74 -6.20
N VAL A 65 7.28 -3.65 -4.86
CA VAL A 65 7.08 -2.38 -4.13
C VAL A 65 8.17 -1.38 -4.47
N ASN A 66 9.44 -1.81 -4.46
CA ASN A 66 10.58 -0.97 -4.77
C ASN A 66 10.58 -0.42 -6.20
N LYS A 67 9.87 -1.07 -7.14
CA LYS A 67 9.74 -0.63 -8.54
C LYS A 67 8.48 0.22 -8.80
N LYS A 68 7.71 0.56 -7.78
CA LYS A 68 6.38 1.18 -7.89
C LYS A 68 5.47 0.48 -8.93
N TYR A 69 5.41 -0.85 -8.89
CA TYR A 69 4.78 -1.63 -9.96
C TYR A 69 3.26 -1.45 -10.04
N LEU A 70 2.61 -1.08 -8.93
CA LEU A 70 1.18 -0.75 -8.92
C LEU A 70 0.99 0.75 -9.13
N LYS A 71 0.28 1.12 -10.21
CA LYS A 71 -0.34 2.44 -10.28
C LYS A 71 -1.38 2.53 -9.18
N ILE A 72 -1.39 3.62 -8.41
CA ILE A 72 -2.55 3.95 -7.59
C ILE A 72 -3.70 4.15 -8.57
N ILE A 73 -4.64 3.20 -8.60
CA ILE A 73 -5.74 3.21 -9.57
C ILE A 73 -6.63 4.43 -9.27
N GLU A 74 -6.98 5.14 -10.35
CA GLU A 74 -7.94 6.26 -10.42
C GLU A 74 -9.31 5.87 -9.85
#